data_AF-A0A3L7N7H6-F1
#
_entry.id   AF-A0A3L7N7H6-F1
#
_cell.length_a   1.000
_cell.length_b   1.000
_cell.length_c   1.000
_cell.angle_alpha   90.00
_cell.angle_beta   90.00
_cell.angle_gamma   90.00
#
_symmetry.space_group_name_H-M   'P 1'
#
loop_
_entity.id
_entity.type
_entity.pdbx_description
1 polymer ?
#
loop_
_entity_poly.entity_id
_entity_poly.type
_entity_poly.pdbx_seq_one_letter_code
_entity_poly.pdbx_strand_id
1 'polypeptide(L)'
;IKVPLFGWDFELDPESGVFFPIMLLLAFVGGIILNFTPCVLPVIPLKIIGLANAGAGSRMRVFMLGVAMSVGVVGFWLALGILLSSAKGFEQSNQLFQYPAFTIGVGIFIALMAIGMAGFFSVGLPQWVYAIEPKHESIGGSVIFGVMTAVLSTPCTAPLMGAAAGWAVTTKNPYTIIAVFFTIGLGMGVPYLVLSAFPQMARKLPRGGPASDVLKQVMGMLLLAAAVYFIGAGINGLREEPLTIYWWVIGITGAAAGLWMTVRTLQIAKKASTKVIFVTVGLFITAVSVAIPPVLTYERLPWQKYTPAALTDAQHAGKVVVLDFTAEWCINCKTYEKTILESDEVSVVLNEPGVVLLKVDITGKNEAGAAKLAELNYVTIPLLVVYAPNGTEVFKSEAYTRQQVIDAVRKAQGK
;
A
#
# COMPACT_ATOMS: atom_id res chain seq x y z
N ILE A 1 19.30 -6.80 -11.09
CA ILE A 1 18.09 -7.10 -10.28
C ILE A 1 16.96 -7.40 -11.25
N LYS A 2 16.41 -8.63 -11.22
CA LYS A 2 15.23 -8.96 -12.02
C LYS A 2 14.00 -8.45 -11.29
N VAL A 3 13.34 -7.43 -11.82
CA VAL A 3 12.09 -6.91 -11.26
C VAL A 3 10.95 -7.42 -12.14
N PRO A 4 10.25 -8.51 -11.76
CA PRO A 4 9.13 -8.98 -12.53
C PRO A 4 7.96 -8.01 -12.35
N LEU A 5 7.69 -7.20 -13.38
CA LEU A 5 6.50 -6.35 -13.49
C LEU A 5 5.67 -6.86 -14.65
N PHE A 6 4.45 -7.33 -14.37
CA PHE A 6 3.48 -7.83 -15.36
C PHE A 6 3.99 -8.97 -16.30
N GLY A 7 4.86 -9.86 -15.80
CA GLY A 7 5.35 -11.00 -16.61
C GLY A 7 6.42 -10.63 -17.64
N TRP A 8 7.00 -9.43 -17.54
CA TRP A 8 8.18 -9.02 -18.29
C TRP A 8 9.39 -9.03 -17.34
N ASP A 9 10.41 -9.80 -17.69
CA ASP A 9 11.66 -9.87 -16.94
C ASP A 9 12.53 -8.64 -17.28
N PHE A 10 12.44 -7.60 -16.46
CA PHE A 10 13.36 -6.47 -16.54
C PHE A 10 14.68 -6.85 -15.87
N GLU A 11 15.69 -7.19 -16.68
CA GLU A 11 17.09 -7.26 -16.23
C GLU A 11 17.62 -5.84 -16.05
N LEU A 12 17.62 -5.38 -14.80
CA LEU A 12 18.17 -4.09 -14.45
C LEU A 12 19.59 -4.27 -13.88
N ASP A 13 20.60 -3.95 -14.68
CA ASP A 13 22.00 -3.96 -14.25
C ASP A 13 22.32 -2.76 -13.36
N PRO A 14 22.83 -2.96 -12.12
CA PRO A 14 23.15 -1.89 -11.18
C PRO A 14 24.26 -0.93 -11.65
N GLU A 15 25.08 -1.34 -12.61
CA GLU A 15 26.19 -0.53 -13.15
C GLU A 15 25.80 0.32 -14.36
N SER A 16 24.58 0.17 -14.88
CA SER A 16 24.11 0.98 -16.00
C SER A 16 23.65 2.36 -15.53
N GLY A 17 24.17 3.44 -16.13
CA GLY A 17 23.67 4.80 -15.91
C GLY A 17 22.19 5.01 -16.26
N VAL A 18 21.55 3.98 -16.84
CA VAL A 18 20.13 3.92 -17.23
C VAL A 18 19.24 3.45 -16.08
N PHE A 19 19.78 2.78 -15.06
CA PHE A 19 19.02 2.27 -13.92
C PHE A 19 18.35 3.40 -13.11
N PHE A 20 19.11 4.42 -12.75
CA PHE A 20 18.64 5.57 -11.97
C PHE A 20 17.47 6.33 -12.65
N PRO A 21 17.51 6.69 -13.95
CA PRO A 21 16.38 7.36 -14.59
C PRO A 21 15.14 6.46 -14.76
N ILE A 22 15.30 5.15 -14.99
CA ILE A 22 14.14 4.22 -15.01
C ILE A 22 13.45 4.19 -13.64
N MET A 23 14.23 4.22 -12.55
CA MET A 23 13.68 4.24 -11.20
C MET A 23 12.91 5.52 -10.89
N LEU A 24 13.45 6.67 -11.28
CA LEU A 24 12.74 7.93 -11.14
C LEU A 24 11.45 7.92 -11.97
N LEU A 25 11.48 7.35 -13.18
CA LEU A 25 10.27 7.19 -13.99
C LEU A 25 9.22 6.31 -13.29
N LEU A 26 9.63 5.17 -12.72
CA LEU A 26 8.73 4.30 -11.96
C LEU A 26 8.18 4.98 -10.70
N ALA A 27 9.01 5.72 -9.97
CA ALA A 27 8.59 6.51 -8.81
C ALA A 27 7.58 7.60 -9.19
N PHE A 28 7.80 8.26 -10.33
CA PHE A 28 6.89 9.27 -10.88
C PHE A 28 5.54 8.66 -11.26
N VAL A 29 5.55 7.54 -11.98
CA VAL A 29 4.35 6.78 -12.35
C VAL A 29 3.63 6.27 -11.09
N GLY A 30 4.36 5.79 -10.09
CA GLY A 30 3.84 5.42 -8.79
C GLY A 30 3.10 6.58 -8.11
N GLY A 31 3.69 7.78 -8.08
CA GLY A 31 3.04 9.00 -7.56
C GLY A 31 1.75 9.36 -8.30
N ILE A 32 1.69 9.18 -9.62
CA ILE A 32 0.46 9.37 -10.39
C ILE A 32 -0.59 8.33 -9.98
N ILE A 33 -0.20 7.06 -9.84
CA ILE A 33 -1.09 5.96 -9.44
C ILE A 33 -1.67 6.20 -8.03
N LEU A 34 -0.89 6.77 -7.10
CA LEU A 34 -1.35 7.09 -5.74
C LEU A 34 -2.55 8.05 -5.71
N ASN A 35 -2.77 8.87 -6.75
CA ASN A 35 -3.97 9.72 -6.82
C ASN A 35 -5.27 8.94 -7.04
N PHE A 36 -5.20 7.70 -7.55
CA PHE A 36 -6.35 6.82 -7.72
C PHE A 36 -6.75 6.10 -6.43
N THR A 37 -6.06 6.35 -5.33
CA THR A 37 -6.42 5.79 -4.03
C THR A 37 -7.74 6.37 -3.52
N PRO A 38 -8.54 5.58 -2.78
CA PRO A 38 -9.87 5.99 -2.31
C PRO A 38 -9.85 7.22 -1.38
N CYS A 39 -8.69 7.58 -0.80
CA CYS A 39 -8.53 8.74 0.08
C CYS A 39 -8.36 10.08 -0.67
N VAL A 40 -7.77 10.07 -1.87
CA VAL A 40 -7.37 11.29 -2.59
C VAL A 40 -8.41 11.68 -3.65
N LEU A 41 -8.96 10.67 -4.33
CA LEU A 41 -9.96 10.82 -5.38
C LEU A 41 -11.19 11.68 -4.99
N PRO A 42 -11.70 11.64 -3.73
CA PRO A 42 -12.82 12.48 -3.28
C PRO A 42 -12.47 13.95 -3.08
N VAL A 43 -11.20 14.27 -2.82
CA VAL A 43 -10.71 15.62 -2.51
C VAL A 43 -10.49 16.43 -3.80
N ILE A 44 -10.16 15.75 -4.91
CA ILE A 44 -9.92 16.37 -6.22
C ILE A 44 -11.12 17.22 -6.68
N PRO A 45 -12.38 16.70 -6.71
CA PRO A 45 -13.54 17.51 -7.09
C PRO A 45 -13.80 18.71 -6.18
N LEU A 46 -13.60 18.56 -4.87
CA LEU A 46 -13.79 19.66 -3.90
C LEU A 46 -12.82 20.81 -4.17
N LYS A 47 -11.56 20.50 -4.43
CA LYS A 47 -10.56 21.52 -4.77
C LYS A 47 -10.84 22.15 -6.14
N ILE A 48 -11.31 21.38 -7.12
CA ILE A 48 -11.72 21.92 -8.42
C ILE A 48 -12.84 22.95 -8.25
N ILE A 49 -13.83 22.69 -7.39
CA ILE A 49 -14.93 23.62 -7.10
C ILE A 49 -14.39 24.88 -6.41
N GLY A 50 -13.52 24.72 -5.41
CA GLY A 50 -12.86 25.84 -4.73
C GLY A 50 -12.02 26.71 -5.68
N LEU A 51 -11.26 26.09 -6.58
CA LEU A 51 -10.44 26.78 -7.59
C LEU A 51 -11.28 27.44 -8.69
N ALA A 52 -12.38 26.80 -9.11
CA ALA A 52 -13.28 27.34 -10.12
C ALA A 52 -14.04 28.57 -9.59
N ASN A 53 -14.39 28.58 -8.30
CA ASN A 53 -15.06 29.70 -7.64
C ASN A 53 -14.07 30.84 -7.30
N ALA A 54 -12.86 30.52 -6.82
CA ALA A 54 -11.81 31.49 -6.51
C ALA A 54 -11.20 32.16 -7.76
N GLY A 55 -11.34 31.51 -8.93
CA GLY A 55 -10.75 31.89 -10.21
C GLY A 55 -11.74 32.46 -11.20
N ALA A 56 -12.77 33.18 -10.74
CA ALA A 56 -13.73 33.89 -11.59
C ALA A 56 -13.04 35.00 -12.43
N GLY A 57 -12.30 34.61 -13.47
CA GLY A 57 -11.79 35.53 -14.51
C GLY A 57 -10.41 35.22 -15.09
N SER A 58 -9.43 34.73 -14.31
CA SER A 58 -8.02 34.64 -14.78
C SER A 58 -7.45 33.22 -14.72
N ARG A 59 -7.14 32.67 -15.91
CA ARG A 59 -6.47 31.35 -16.07
C ARG A 59 -5.13 31.29 -15.31
N MET A 60 -4.41 32.41 -15.26
CA MET A 60 -3.13 32.52 -14.56
C MET A 60 -3.27 32.33 -13.05
N ARG A 61 -4.36 32.82 -12.43
CA ARG A 61 -4.58 32.67 -10.99
C ARG A 61 -4.93 31.23 -10.62
N VAL A 62 -5.73 30.56 -11.44
CA VAL A 62 -6.05 29.12 -11.26
C VAL A 62 -4.79 28.27 -11.38
N PHE A 63 -3.93 28.55 -12.37
CA PHE A 63 -2.65 27.86 -12.53
C PHE A 63 -1.70 28.09 -11.35
N MET A 64 -1.53 29.34 -10.89
CA MET A 64 -0.70 29.65 -9.72
C MET A 64 -1.20 28.94 -8.44
N LEU A 65 -2.52 28.86 -8.24
CA LEU A 65 -3.09 28.13 -7.09
C LEU A 65 -2.84 26.61 -7.20
N GLY A 66 -2.87 26.04 -8.42
CA GLY A 66 -2.51 24.64 -8.68
C GLY A 66 -1.04 24.35 -8.42
N VAL A 67 -0.13 25.23 -8.86
CA VAL A 67 1.31 25.14 -8.56
C VAL A 67 1.56 25.21 -7.06
N ALA A 68 0.90 26.15 -6.35
CA ALA A 68 1.03 26.28 -4.91
C ALA A 68 0.64 24.99 -4.16
N MET A 69 -0.44 24.32 -4.60
CA MET A 69 -0.84 23.03 -4.05
C MET A 69 0.19 21.93 -4.34
N SER A 70 0.70 21.87 -5.57
CA SER A 70 1.76 20.92 -5.95
C SER A 70 3.02 21.12 -5.11
N VAL A 71 3.40 22.37 -4.84
CA VAL A 71 4.54 22.69 -3.96
C VAL A 71 4.30 22.19 -2.54
N GLY A 72 3.07 22.31 -2.01
CA GLY A 72 2.71 21.75 -0.69
C GLY A 72 2.85 20.23 -0.64
N VAL A 73 2.37 19.51 -1.65
CA VAL A 73 2.49 18.04 -1.74
C VAL A 73 3.95 17.62 -1.87
N VAL A 74 4.69 18.22 -2.81
CA VAL A 74 6.12 17.93 -3.03
C VAL A 74 6.93 18.24 -1.77
N GLY A 75 6.64 19.36 -1.09
CA GLY A 75 7.29 19.74 0.15
C GLY A 75 7.08 18.73 1.28
N PHE A 76 5.85 18.22 1.44
CA PHE A 76 5.56 17.17 2.43
C PHE A 76 6.31 15.87 2.13
N TRP A 77 6.26 15.41 0.88
CA TRP A 77 6.94 14.18 0.46
C TRP A 77 8.46 14.29 0.55
N LEU A 78 9.02 15.45 0.21
CA LEU A 78 10.44 15.75 0.39
C LEU A 78 10.83 15.74 1.87
N ALA A 79 10.04 16.38 2.73
CA ALA A 79 10.27 16.38 4.17
C ALA A 79 10.25 14.96 4.75
N LEU A 80 9.28 14.13 4.31
CA LEU A 80 9.21 12.72 4.68
C LEU A 80 10.42 11.93 4.16
N GLY A 81 10.86 12.15 2.93
CA GLY A 81 12.06 11.52 2.37
C GLY A 81 13.34 11.90 3.12
N ILE A 82 13.49 13.16 3.53
CA ILE A 82 14.61 13.62 4.36
C ILE A 82 14.55 12.95 5.74
N LEU A 83 13.37 12.90 6.37
CA LEU A 83 13.20 12.24 7.66
C LEU A 83 13.55 10.75 7.59
N LEU A 84 13.11 10.07 6.53
CA LEU A 84 13.41 8.65 6.30
C LEU A 84 14.85 8.37 5.88
N SER A 85 15.55 9.34 5.29
CA SER A 85 16.98 9.22 4.99
C SER A 85 17.85 9.20 6.25
N SER A 86 17.32 9.68 7.39
CA SER A 86 17.99 9.53 8.68
C SER A 86 17.83 8.09 9.18
N ALA A 87 18.94 7.42 9.51
CA ALA A 87 18.99 5.99 9.84
C ALA A 87 18.00 5.55 10.95
N LYS A 88 17.58 6.47 11.83
CA LYS A 88 16.62 6.20 12.90
C LYS A 88 15.15 6.35 12.48
N GLY A 89 14.86 7.08 11.40
CA GLY A 89 13.48 7.37 10.99
C GLY A 89 12.75 6.16 10.38
N PHE A 90 13.48 5.27 9.70
CA PHE A 90 12.89 4.10 9.05
C PHE A 90 12.64 2.93 10.02
N GLU A 91 13.60 2.64 10.89
CA GLU A 91 13.47 1.58 11.91
C GLU A 91 12.29 1.88 12.86
N GLN A 92 12.11 3.15 13.24
CA GLN A 92 10.94 3.59 13.99
C GLN A 92 9.64 3.49 13.21
N SER A 93 9.65 3.73 11.89
CA SER A 93 8.45 3.63 11.06
C SER A 93 7.93 2.20 10.96
N ASN A 94 8.85 1.22 10.79
CA ASN A 94 8.48 -0.19 10.76
C ASN A 94 8.00 -0.68 12.13
N GLN A 95 8.69 -0.27 13.20
CA GLN A 95 8.28 -0.55 14.58
C GLN A 95 6.92 0.09 14.93
N LEU A 96 6.57 1.24 14.34
CA LEU A 96 5.30 1.91 14.60
C LEU A 96 4.10 1.06 14.14
N PHE A 97 4.21 0.36 13.01
CA PHE A 97 3.17 -0.58 12.54
C PHE A 97 3.15 -1.90 13.33
N GLN A 98 4.25 -2.27 13.97
CA GLN A 98 4.28 -3.42 14.89
C GLN A 98 3.45 -3.13 16.15
N TYR A 99 3.33 -1.88 16.59
CA TYR A 99 2.47 -1.52 17.72
C TYR A 99 0.99 -1.68 17.36
N PRO A 100 0.28 -2.65 17.97
CA PRO A 100 -1.12 -2.92 17.62
C PRO A 100 -2.04 -1.71 17.84
N ALA A 101 -1.78 -0.93 18.90
CA ALA A 101 -2.54 0.26 19.22
C ALA A 101 -2.46 1.34 18.13
N PHE A 102 -1.29 1.50 17.49
CA PHE A 102 -1.12 2.47 16.41
C PHE A 102 -1.88 2.02 15.16
N THR A 103 -1.72 0.75 14.76
CA THR A 103 -2.40 0.17 13.58
C THR A 103 -3.92 0.21 13.73
N ILE A 104 -4.44 -0.10 14.93
CA ILE A 104 -5.88 0.05 15.25
C ILE A 104 -6.31 1.51 15.19
N GLY A 105 -5.52 2.44 15.76
CA GLY A 105 -5.82 3.87 15.73
C GLY A 105 -5.92 4.44 14.32
N VAL A 106 -4.99 4.08 13.44
CA VAL A 106 -5.04 4.43 12.01
C VAL A 106 -6.27 3.82 11.33
N GLY A 107 -6.57 2.55 11.60
CA GLY A 107 -7.77 1.89 11.08
C GLY A 107 -9.07 2.58 11.51
N ILE A 108 -9.18 3.00 12.77
CA ILE A 108 -10.33 3.76 13.28
C ILE A 108 -10.44 5.12 12.58
N PHE A 109 -9.33 5.84 12.41
CA PHE A 109 -9.32 7.11 11.70
C PHE A 109 -9.78 6.96 10.23
N ILE A 110 -9.30 5.93 9.54
CA ILE A 110 -9.73 5.58 8.18
C ILE A 110 -11.23 5.23 8.16
N ALA A 111 -11.72 4.46 9.14
CA ALA A 111 -13.14 4.12 9.24
C ALA A 111 -14.02 5.37 9.42
N LEU A 112 -13.60 6.33 10.26
CA LEU A 112 -14.32 7.60 10.44
C LEU A 112 -14.39 8.41 9.14
N MET A 113 -13.29 8.49 8.38
CA MET A 113 -13.28 9.12 7.06
C MET A 113 -14.19 8.39 6.07
N ALA A 114 -14.16 7.06 6.06
CA ALA A 114 -14.99 6.23 5.19
C ALA A 114 -16.49 6.46 5.45
N ILE A 115 -16.90 6.50 6.71
CA ILE A 115 -18.29 6.78 7.13
C ILE A 115 -18.70 8.21 6.72
N GLY A 116 -17.81 9.19 6.92
CA GLY A 116 -18.05 10.58 6.51
C GLY A 116 -18.26 10.73 5.01
N MET A 117 -17.52 9.99 4.19
CA MET A 117 -17.66 10.00 2.73
C MET A 117 -18.86 9.21 2.21
N ALA A 118 -19.26 8.13 2.90
CA ALA A 118 -20.42 7.31 2.51
C ALA A 118 -21.75 8.07 2.61
N GLY A 119 -21.76 9.26 3.22
CA GLY A 119 -22.93 10.14 3.30
C GLY A 119 -23.95 9.70 4.35
N PHE A 120 -23.64 8.70 5.18
CA PHE A 120 -24.51 8.24 6.27
C PHE A 120 -24.56 9.22 7.44
N PHE A 121 -23.54 10.07 7.56
CA PHE A 121 -23.53 11.21 8.45
C PHE A 121 -23.01 12.43 7.70
N SER A 122 -23.91 13.33 7.30
CA SER A 122 -23.53 14.75 7.26
C SER A 122 -23.37 15.20 8.71
N VAL A 123 -22.29 14.79 9.38
CA VAL A 123 -21.91 15.42 10.65
C VAL A 123 -21.69 16.88 10.30
N GLY A 124 -22.63 17.74 10.69
CA GLY A 124 -22.43 19.18 10.65
C GLY A 124 -21.23 19.46 11.54
N LEU A 125 -20.06 19.66 10.94
CA LEU A 125 -18.87 20.04 11.67
C LEU A 125 -19.21 21.31 12.48
N PRO A 126 -18.84 21.37 13.76
CA PRO A 126 -19.08 22.57 14.56
C PRO A 126 -18.40 23.78 13.90
N GLN A 127 -19.02 24.96 13.95
CA GLN A 127 -18.64 26.14 13.15
C GLN A 127 -17.16 26.54 13.25
N TRP A 128 -16.45 26.18 14.33
CA TRP A 128 -15.02 26.44 14.49
C TRP A 128 -14.14 25.65 13.51
N VAL A 129 -14.57 24.48 13.03
CA VAL A 129 -13.86 23.74 11.97
C VAL A 129 -14.11 24.37 10.60
N TYR A 130 -15.33 24.87 10.35
CA TYR A 130 -15.63 25.69 9.17
C TYR A 130 -14.90 27.05 9.20
N ALA A 131 -14.51 27.56 10.36
CA ALA A 131 -13.69 28.77 10.48
C ALA A 131 -12.21 28.53 10.10
N ILE A 132 -11.74 27.27 10.14
CA ILE A 132 -10.43 26.83 9.63
C ILE A 132 -10.60 26.34 8.18
N GLU A 133 -11.40 27.04 7.38
CA GLU A 133 -11.42 26.84 5.94
C GLU A 133 -10.29 27.72 5.37
N PRO A 134 -9.11 27.16 5.06
CA PRO A 134 -8.00 27.96 4.56
C PRO A 134 -8.48 28.62 3.28
N LYS A 135 -8.61 29.95 3.30
CA LYS A 135 -9.16 30.76 2.20
C LYS A 135 -8.70 30.19 0.87
N HIS A 136 -9.60 29.52 0.15
CA HIS A 136 -9.31 28.81 -1.09
C HIS A 136 -8.76 29.74 -2.19
N GLU A 137 -8.88 31.04 -1.97
CA GLU A 137 -8.44 32.13 -2.84
C GLU A 137 -6.99 32.60 -2.60
N SER A 138 -6.36 32.14 -1.51
CA SER A 138 -5.00 32.53 -1.12
C SER A 138 -3.96 31.48 -1.52
N ILE A 139 -2.78 31.95 -1.94
CA ILE A 139 -1.65 31.11 -2.32
C ILE A 139 -1.21 30.23 -1.13
N GLY A 140 -1.09 30.83 0.07
CA GLY A 140 -0.74 30.11 1.30
C GLY A 140 -1.77 29.05 1.70
N GLY A 141 -3.08 29.33 1.57
CA GLY A 141 -4.13 28.35 1.84
C GLY A 141 -4.09 27.15 0.90
N SER A 142 -3.66 27.34 -0.35
CA SER A 142 -3.50 26.24 -1.31
C SER A 142 -2.29 25.34 -1.01
N VAL A 143 -1.18 25.90 -0.50
CA VAL A 143 -0.03 25.11 -0.04
C VAL A 143 -0.43 24.24 1.16
N ILE A 144 -1.09 24.83 2.16
CA ILE A 144 -1.53 24.12 3.37
C ILE A 144 -2.49 22.99 3.02
N PHE A 145 -3.45 23.24 2.12
CA PHE A 145 -4.36 22.20 1.64
C PHE A 145 -3.63 21.06 0.94
N GLY A 146 -2.58 21.35 0.17
CA GLY A 146 -1.70 20.34 -0.43
C GLY A 146 -1.01 19.47 0.63
N VAL A 147 -0.45 20.10 1.67
CA VAL A 147 0.16 19.37 2.81
C VAL A 147 -0.87 18.51 3.53
N MET A 148 -2.06 19.05 3.85
CA MET A 148 -3.12 18.29 4.49
C MET A 148 -3.57 17.10 3.64
N THR A 149 -3.71 17.27 2.33
CA THR A 149 -4.07 16.17 1.42
C THR A 149 -3.01 15.07 1.44
N ALA A 150 -1.72 15.43 1.47
CA ALA A 150 -0.63 14.48 1.56
C ALA A 150 -0.62 13.75 2.93
N VAL A 151 -0.85 14.48 4.03
CA VAL A 151 -1.00 13.90 5.39
C VAL A 151 -2.19 12.93 5.46
N LEU A 152 -3.36 13.32 4.95
CA LEU A 152 -4.55 12.47 4.93
C LEU A 152 -4.40 11.25 4.00
N SER A 153 -3.59 11.36 2.95
CA SER A 153 -3.28 10.24 2.05
C SER A 153 -2.32 9.24 2.69
N THR A 154 -1.42 9.70 3.56
CA THR A 154 -0.39 8.89 4.19
C THR A 154 -0.92 7.57 4.77
N PRO A 155 -2.02 7.50 5.55
CA PRO A 155 -2.48 6.24 6.14
C PRO A 155 -2.87 5.16 5.12
N CYS A 156 -3.45 5.54 3.97
CA CYS A 156 -3.81 4.56 2.93
C CYS A 156 -2.71 4.33 1.90
N THR A 157 -1.72 5.22 1.80
CA THR A 157 -0.53 5.01 0.96
C THR A 157 0.63 4.37 1.72
N ALA A 158 0.60 4.36 3.06
CA ALA A 158 1.67 3.84 3.90
C ALA A 158 2.10 2.40 3.55
N PRO A 159 1.17 1.44 3.33
CA PRO A 159 1.55 0.08 2.95
C PRO A 159 2.30 0.00 1.61
N LEU A 160 1.88 0.84 0.65
CA LEU A 160 2.52 0.93 -0.67
C LEU A 160 3.88 1.63 -0.57
N MET A 161 3.96 2.68 0.24
CA MET A 161 5.20 3.42 0.48
C MET A 161 6.23 2.61 1.27
N GLY A 162 5.80 1.74 2.18
CA GLY A 162 6.69 0.84 2.92
C GLY A 162 7.55 -0.02 1.99
N ALA A 163 6.98 -0.46 0.85
CA ALA A 163 7.71 -1.18 -0.19
C ALA A 163 8.80 -0.32 -0.84
N ALA A 164 8.41 0.89 -1.29
CA ALA A 164 9.31 1.82 -1.96
C ALA A 164 10.44 2.28 -1.02
N ALA A 165 10.11 2.49 0.25
CA ALA A 165 11.04 2.93 1.28
C ALA A 165 11.97 1.79 1.75
N GLY A 166 11.45 0.57 1.96
CA GLY A 166 12.27 -0.60 2.27
C GLY A 166 13.28 -0.90 1.17
N TRP A 167 12.85 -0.86 -0.09
CA TRP A 167 13.76 -0.98 -1.22
C TRP A 167 14.80 0.16 -1.27
N ALA A 168 14.39 1.41 -1.03
CA ALA A 168 15.31 2.54 -1.05
C ALA A 168 16.42 2.45 0.02
N VAL A 169 16.14 1.82 1.16
CA VAL A 169 17.13 1.53 2.21
C VAL A 169 18.18 0.52 1.75
N THR A 170 17.81 -0.48 0.93
CA THR A 170 18.78 -1.46 0.40
C THR A 170 19.89 -0.81 -0.45
N THR A 171 19.60 0.36 -1.03
CA THR A 171 20.55 1.11 -1.87
C THR A 171 21.62 1.82 -1.03
N LYS A 172 21.47 1.89 0.31
CA LYS A 172 22.38 2.54 1.30
C LYS A 172 22.76 4.01 1.00
N ASN A 173 22.22 4.62 -0.05
CA ASN A 173 22.54 5.96 -0.49
C ASN A 173 21.40 6.94 -0.10
N PRO A 174 21.64 7.91 0.80
CA PRO A 174 20.61 8.84 1.26
C PRO A 174 20.06 9.74 0.15
N TYR A 175 20.88 10.06 -0.87
CA TYR A 175 20.44 10.89 -1.99
C TYR A 175 19.38 10.19 -2.86
N THR A 176 19.47 8.86 -3.00
CA THR A 176 18.49 8.08 -3.77
C THR A 176 17.12 8.08 -3.08
N ILE A 177 17.09 7.95 -1.75
CA ILE A 177 15.83 8.01 -0.97
C ILE A 177 15.16 9.37 -1.20
N ILE A 178 15.89 10.46 -1.02
CA ILE A 178 15.35 11.82 -1.21
C ILE A 178 14.85 12.01 -2.64
N ALA A 179 15.60 11.57 -3.65
CA ALA A 179 15.23 11.69 -5.06
C ALA A 179 13.95 10.90 -5.41
N VAL A 180 13.80 9.68 -4.87
CA VAL A 180 12.61 8.85 -5.08
C VAL A 180 11.38 9.51 -4.45
N PHE A 181 11.46 9.92 -3.19
CA PHE A 181 10.35 10.58 -2.49
C PHE A 181 9.96 11.92 -3.12
N PHE A 182 10.94 12.71 -3.55
CA PHE A 182 10.71 13.93 -4.31
C PHE A 182 9.97 13.65 -5.62
N THR A 183 10.37 12.60 -6.33
CA THR A 183 9.77 12.24 -7.62
C THR A 183 8.36 11.65 -7.47
N ILE A 184 8.09 10.91 -6.39
CA ILE A 184 6.73 10.50 -6.01
C ILE A 184 5.87 11.73 -5.73
N GLY A 185 6.38 12.71 -4.98
CA GLY A 185 5.70 13.97 -4.72
C GLY A 185 5.38 14.75 -6.01
N LEU A 186 6.34 14.79 -6.96
CA LEU A 186 6.12 15.39 -8.29
C LEU A 186 5.04 14.65 -9.07
N GLY A 187 5.08 13.31 -9.12
CA GLY A 187 4.07 12.48 -9.75
C GLY A 187 2.68 12.70 -9.15
N MET A 188 2.61 12.82 -7.82
CA MET A 188 1.35 13.07 -7.11
C MET A 188 0.80 14.47 -7.40
N GLY A 189 1.66 15.47 -7.62
CA GLY A 189 1.29 16.84 -7.99
C GLY A 189 0.81 17.02 -9.43
N VAL A 190 1.20 16.13 -10.35
CA VAL A 190 0.94 16.26 -11.80
C VAL A 190 -0.55 16.35 -12.13
N PRO A 191 -1.45 15.51 -11.60
CA PRO A 191 -2.88 15.63 -11.90
C PRO A 191 -3.46 16.99 -11.53
N TYR A 192 -3.01 17.59 -10.43
CA TYR A 192 -3.42 18.93 -10.00
C TYR A 192 -2.89 20.03 -10.94
N LEU A 193 -1.65 19.89 -11.41
CA LEU A 193 -1.06 20.79 -12.41
C LEU A 193 -1.81 20.69 -13.75
N VAL A 194 -2.09 19.48 -14.23
CA VAL A 194 -2.83 19.24 -15.48
C VAL A 194 -4.25 19.80 -15.40
N LEU A 195 -4.96 19.54 -14.30
CA LEU A 195 -6.32 20.04 -14.10
C LEU A 195 -6.36 21.57 -13.97
N SER A 196 -5.35 22.19 -13.37
CA SER A 196 -5.25 23.66 -13.26
C SER A 196 -4.85 24.33 -14.58
N ALA A 197 -4.01 23.69 -15.40
CA ALA A 197 -3.66 24.14 -16.75
C ALA A 197 -4.84 24.04 -17.74
N PHE A 198 -5.68 23.00 -17.60
CA PHE A 198 -6.84 22.75 -18.46
C PHE A 198 -8.17 22.89 -17.70
N PRO A 199 -8.60 24.11 -17.33
CA PRO A 199 -9.84 24.33 -16.59
C PRO A 199 -11.08 23.91 -17.37
N GLN A 200 -11.01 23.81 -18.70
CA GLN A 200 -12.09 23.30 -19.55
C GLN A 200 -12.38 21.81 -19.31
N MET A 201 -11.34 21.02 -19.00
CA MET A 201 -11.48 19.59 -18.67
C MET A 201 -12.11 19.42 -17.28
N ALA A 202 -11.72 20.28 -16.34
CA ALA A 202 -12.34 20.36 -15.02
C ALA A 202 -13.84 20.78 -15.08
N ARG A 203 -14.24 21.60 -16.07
CA ARG A 203 -15.66 21.93 -16.31
C ARG A 203 -16.50 20.78 -16.87
N LYS A 204 -15.88 19.75 -17.43
CA LYS A 204 -16.54 18.52 -17.93
C LYS A 204 -16.68 17.44 -16.86
N LEU A 205 -16.00 17.56 -15.72
CA LEU A 205 -16.24 16.66 -14.60
C LEU A 205 -17.72 16.78 -14.18
N PRO A 206 -18.42 15.65 -13.92
CA PRO A 206 -19.80 15.68 -13.47
C PRO A 206 -19.86 16.45 -12.15
N ARG A 207 -20.27 17.72 -12.27
CA ARG A 207 -20.63 18.59 -11.15
C ARG A 207 -21.74 17.88 -10.39
N GLY A 208 -21.64 17.88 -9.06
CA GLY A 208 -22.49 17.15 -8.12
C GLY A 208 -23.81 16.63 -8.70
N GLY A 209 -23.95 15.31 -8.70
CA GLY A 209 -25.11 14.60 -9.22
C GLY A 209 -25.06 13.12 -8.83
N PRO A 210 -26.07 12.32 -9.20
CA PRO A 210 -26.23 10.95 -8.70
C PRO A 210 -25.02 10.04 -8.95
N ALA A 211 -24.30 10.24 -10.06
CA ALA A 211 -23.08 9.49 -10.37
C ALA A 211 -21.91 9.81 -9.42
N SER A 212 -21.76 11.08 -9.03
CA SER A 212 -20.71 11.51 -8.10
C SER A 212 -21.00 11.01 -6.68
N ASP A 213 -22.27 10.88 -6.30
CA ASP A 213 -22.67 10.29 -5.01
C ASP A 213 -22.42 8.79 -4.97
N VAL A 214 -22.68 8.06 -6.06
CA VAL A 214 -22.33 6.64 -6.18
C VAL A 214 -20.81 6.45 -6.07
N LEU A 215 -20.02 7.28 -6.76
CA LEU A 215 -18.57 7.20 -6.68
C LEU A 215 -18.05 7.42 -5.25
N LYS A 216 -18.59 8.41 -4.51
CA LYS A 216 -18.25 8.64 -3.10
C LYS A 216 -18.63 7.47 -2.21
N GLN A 217 -19.82 6.90 -2.41
CA GLN A 217 -20.31 5.74 -1.65
C GLN A 217 -19.43 4.51 -1.89
N VAL A 218 -19.09 4.22 -3.15
CA VAL A 218 -18.24 3.06 -3.50
C VAL A 218 -16.83 3.24 -2.95
N MET A 219 -16.21 4.42 -3.10
CA MET A 219 -14.89 4.69 -2.53
C MET A 219 -14.90 4.68 -1.00
N GLY A 220 -15.97 5.16 -0.36
CA GLY A 220 -16.16 5.07 1.08
C GLY A 220 -16.24 3.62 1.58
N MET A 221 -16.96 2.76 0.88
CA MET A 221 -17.03 1.33 1.22
C MET A 221 -15.68 0.61 1.01
N LEU A 222 -14.95 0.92 -0.07
CA LEU A 222 -13.59 0.39 -0.25
C LEU A 222 -12.62 0.90 0.82
N LEU A 223 -12.76 2.16 1.24
CA LEU A 223 -11.98 2.71 2.35
C LEU A 223 -12.32 2.05 3.68
N LEU A 224 -13.60 1.68 3.89
CA LEU A 224 -14.03 0.89 5.04
C LEU A 224 -13.41 -0.51 5.03
N ALA A 225 -13.31 -1.15 3.85
CA ALA A 225 -12.62 -2.43 3.71
C ALA A 225 -11.13 -2.31 4.10
N ALA A 226 -10.45 -1.23 3.69
CA ALA A 226 -9.08 -0.94 4.13
C ALA A 226 -9.00 -0.68 5.65
N ALA A 227 -9.98 0.00 6.24
CA ALA A 227 -10.04 0.19 7.69
C ALA A 227 -10.16 -1.15 8.43
N VAL A 228 -11.02 -2.05 7.95
CA VAL A 228 -11.17 -3.41 8.51
C VAL A 228 -9.85 -4.18 8.41
N TYR A 229 -9.09 -4.03 7.32
CA TYR A 229 -7.75 -4.62 7.21
C TYR A 229 -6.80 -4.14 8.30
N PHE A 230 -6.66 -2.82 8.51
CA PHE A 230 -5.78 -2.31 9.55
C PHE A 230 -6.24 -2.67 10.96
N ILE A 231 -7.54 -2.62 11.23
CA ILE A 231 -8.09 -3.03 12.53
C ILE A 231 -7.86 -4.54 12.74
N GLY A 232 -8.11 -5.36 11.73
CA GLY A 232 -7.88 -6.82 11.77
C GLY A 232 -6.41 -7.18 11.99
N ALA A 233 -5.49 -6.56 11.23
CA ALA A 233 -4.06 -6.72 11.40
C ALA A 233 -3.59 -6.28 12.81
N GLY A 234 -4.13 -5.18 13.32
CA GLY A 234 -3.88 -4.72 14.68
C GLY A 234 -4.42 -5.67 15.75
N ILE A 235 -5.63 -6.22 15.58
CA ILE A 235 -6.20 -7.22 16.49
C ILE A 235 -5.37 -8.51 16.47
N ASN A 236 -4.89 -8.96 15.30
CA ASN A 236 -3.99 -10.11 15.20
C ASN A 236 -2.68 -9.87 15.96
N GLY A 237 -2.17 -8.64 15.99
CA GLY A 237 -1.01 -8.31 16.82
C GLY A 237 -1.25 -8.36 18.34
N LEU A 238 -2.51 -8.45 18.79
CA LEU A 238 -2.87 -8.63 20.20
C LEU A 238 -3.15 -10.10 20.57
N ARG A 239 -3.23 -10.99 19.58
CA ARG A 239 -3.62 -12.40 19.76
C ARG A 239 -2.47 -13.33 19.39
N GLU A 240 -2.40 -14.49 20.05
CA GLU A 240 -1.42 -15.53 19.71
C GLU A 240 -1.84 -16.39 18.52
N GLU A 241 -3.16 -16.51 18.31
CA GLU A 241 -3.82 -17.23 17.21
C GLU A 241 -4.35 -16.21 16.20
N PRO A 242 -3.97 -16.31 14.90
CA PRO A 242 -4.41 -15.38 13.88
C PRO A 242 -5.90 -15.56 13.59
N LEU A 243 -6.69 -14.50 13.78
CA LEU A 243 -8.05 -14.47 13.26
C LEU A 243 -7.98 -14.30 11.75
N THR A 244 -8.45 -15.27 10.97
CA THR A 244 -8.58 -15.13 9.51
C THR A 244 -9.91 -14.54 9.08
N ILE A 245 -10.86 -14.35 10.02
CA ILE A 245 -12.23 -13.90 9.73
C ILE A 245 -12.31 -12.47 9.17
N TYR A 246 -11.34 -11.61 9.48
CA TYR A 246 -11.35 -10.23 8.98
C TYR A 246 -11.17 -10.16 7.46
N TRP A 247 -10.46 -11.11 6.83
CA TRP A 247 -10.39 -11.21 5.37
C TRP A 247 -11.76 -11.42 4.74
N TRP A 248 -12.62 -12.22 5.36
CA TRP A 248 -14.01 -12.39 4.91
C TRP A 248 -14.83 -11.10 5.06
N VAL A 249 -14.64 -10.35 6.15
CA VAL A 249 -15.30 -9.05 6.35
C VAL A 249 -14.86 -8.03 5.31
N ILE A 250 -13.56 -8.01 4.95
CA ILE A 250 -13.02 -7.20 3.85
C ILE A 250 -13.71 -7.60 2.54
N GLY A 251 -13.76 -8.90 2.23
CA GLY A 251 -14.36 -9.42 1.01
C GLY A 251 -15.85 -9.07 0.89
N ILE A 252 -16.62 -9.22 1.98
CA ILE A 252 -18.05 -8.85 2.02
C ILE A 252 -18.22 -7.34 1.81
N THR A 253 -17.42 -6.52 2.48
CA THR A 253 -17.50 -5.05 2.37
C THR A 253 -17.14 -4.57 0.95
N GLY A 254 -16.09 -5.13 0.35
CA GLY A 254 -15.70 -4.85 -1.04
C GLY A 254 -16.72 -5.36 -2.05
N ALA A 255 -17.27 -6.55 -1.83
CA ALA A 255 -18.33 -7.12 -2.67
C ALA A 255 -19.61 -6.28 -2.62
N ALA A 256 -19.98 -5.79 -1.44
CA ALA A 256 -21.09 -4.85 -1.24
C ALA A 256 -20.84 -3.53 -1.98
N ALA A 257 -19.61 -3.01 -1.98
CA ALA A 257 -19.24 -1.82 -2.75
C ALA A 257 -19.44 -2.02 -4.26
N GLY A 258 -18.93 -3.14 -4.80
CA GLY A 258 -19.09 -3.48 -6.21
C GLY A 258 -20.56 -3.71 -6.59
N LEU A 259 -21.32 -4.43 -5.76
CA LEU A 259 -22.74 -4.67 -5.99
C LEU A 259 -23.55 -3.38 -5.95
N TRP A 260 -23.28 -2.50 -4.97
CA TRP A 260 -23.91 -1.19 -4.87
C TRP A 260 -23.64 -0.33 -6.11
N MET A 261 -22.40 -0.35 -6.62
CA MET A 261 -22.02 0.30 -7.86
C MET A 261 -22.83 -0.23 -9.04
N THR A 262 -22.96 -1.56 -9.20
CA THR A 262 -23.73 -2.15 -10.29
C THR A 262 -25.20 -1.74 -10.23
N VAL A 263 -25.86 -1.90 -9.08
CA VAL A 263 -27.29 -1.61 -8.90
C VAL A 263 -27.58 -0.13 -9.17
N ARG A 264 -26.80 0.78 -8.58
CA ARG A 264 -26.99 2.22 -8.78
C ARG A 264 -26.67 2.66 -10.20
N THR A 265 -25.66 2.07 -10.83
CA THR A 265 -25.36 2.32 -12.25
C THR A 265 -26.53 1.90 -13.13
N LEU A 266 -27.15 0.75 -12.87
CA LEU A 266 -28.31 0.29 -13.63
C LEU A 266 -29.52 1.22 -13.47
N GLN A 267 -29.67 1.87 -12.31
CA GLN A 267 -30.75 2.84 -12.01
C GLN A 267 -30.52 4.23 -12.61
N ILE A 268 -29.28 4.70 -12.68
CA ILE A 268 -28.95 6.10 -13.03
C ILE A 268 -28.54 6.23 -14.52
N ALA A 269 -27.88 5.22 -15.10
CA ALA A 269 -27.32 5.30 -16.43
C ALA A 269 -28.39 5.14 -17.54
N LYS A 270 -28.65 6.22 -18.27
CA LYS A 270 -29.54 6.21 -19.46
C LYS A 270 -28.87 5.72 -20.74
N LYS A 271 -27.54 5.83 -20.84
CA LYS A 271 -26.76 5.41 -22.02
C LYS A 271 -26.24 3.98 -21.86
N ALA A 272 -26.44 3.14 -22.87
CA ALA A 272 -26.00 1.75 -22.87
C ALA A 272 -24.48 1.60 -22.69
N SER A 273 -23.67 2.43 -23.34
CA SER A 273 -22.20 2.37 -23.22
C SER A 273 -21.70 2.66 -21.80
N THR A 274 -22.24 3.69 -21.14
CA THR A 274 -21.91 3.99 -19.74
C THR A 274 -22.38 2.88 -18.80
N LYS A 275 -23.56 2.30 -19.06
CA LYS A 275 -24.11 1.19 -18.27
C LYS A 275 -23.18 -0.02 -18.33
N VAL A 276 -22.75 -0.42 -19.52
CA VAL A 276 -21.82 -1.56 -19.70
C VAL A 276 -20.51 -1.31 -18.98
N ILE A 277 -19.86 -0.15 -19.17
CA ILE A 277 -18.55 0.13 -18.57
C ILE A 277 -18.61 0.05 -17.03
N PHE A 278 -19.54 0.79 -16.41
CA PHE A 278 -19.60 0.89 -14.95
C PHE A 278 -20.15 -0.39 -14.28
N VAL A 279 -21.01 -1.16 -14.96
CA VAL A 279 -21.45 -2.49 -14.48
C VAL A 279 -20.31 -3.48 -14.57
N THR A 280 -19.53 -3.50 -15.66
CA THR A 280 -18.35 -4.37 -15.78
C THR A 280 -17.34 -4.05 -14.69
N VAL A 281 -17.08 -2.77 -14.40
CA VAL A 281 -16.20 -2.36 -13.30
C VAL A 281 -16.75 -2.80 -11.94
N GLY A 282 -18.05 -2.59 -11.68
CA GLY A 282 -18.67 -3.02 -10.42
C GLY A 282 -18.63 -4.54 -10.22
N LEU A 283 -18.94 -5.31 -11.26
CA LEU A 283 -18.83 -6.78 -11.25
C LEU A 283 -17.40 -7.25 -11.06
N PHE A 284 -16.42 -6.58 -11.69
CA PHE A 284 -15.01 -6.88 -11.50
C PHE A 284 -14.57 -6.65 -10.05
N ILE A 285 -14.96 -5.52 -9.45
CA ILE A 285 -14.70 -5.24 -8.02
C ILE A 285 -15.34 -6.32 -7.14
N THR A 286 -16.59 -6.72 -7.41
CA THR A 286 -17.26 -7.78 -6.66
C THR A 286 -16.53 -9.12 -6.81
N ALA A 287 -16.19 -9.53 -8.04
CA ALA A 287 -15.51 -10.80 -8.31
C ALA A 287 -14.15 -10.87 -7.61
N VAL A 288 -13.34 -9.81 -7.71
CA VAL A 288 -12.05 -9.69 -7.01
C VAL A 288 -12.26 -9.73 -5.49
N SER A 289 -13.22 -8.99 -4.95
CA SER A 289 -13.48 -8.94 -3.50
C SER A 289 -13.95 -10.30 -2.94
N VAL A 290 -14.66 -11.11 -3.72
CA VAL A 290 -15.09 -12.46 -3.34
C VAL A 290 -13.94 -13.47 -3.48
N ALA A 291 -13.04 -13.28 -4.43
CA ALA A 291 -11.91 -14.18 -4.66
C ALA A 291 -10.75 -13.99 -3.67
N ILE A 292 -10.55 -12.77 -3.14
CA ILE A 292 -9.43 -12.47 -2.22
C ILE A 292 -9.45 -13.31 -0.92
N PRO A 293 -10.56 -13.40 -0.16
CA PRO A 293 -10.58 -14.12 1.11
C PRO A 293 -10.13 -15.58 1.01
N PRO A 294 -10.71 -16.44 0.13
CA PRO A 294 -10.29 -17.83 0.06
C PRO A 294 -8.81 -17.98 -0.33
N VAL A 295 -8.31 -17.14 -1.24
CA VAL A 295 -6.90 -17.16 -1.65
C VAL A 295 -5.97 -16.83 -0.48
N LEU A 296 -6.33 -15.84 0.36
CA LEU A 296 -5.51 -15.42 1.49
C LEU A 296 -5.65 -16.31 2.73
N THR A 297 -6.78 -16.98 2.91
CA THR A 297 -7.00 -17.88 4.06
C THR A 297 -6.58 -19.32 3.81
N TYR A 298 -6.46 -19.75 2.56
CA TYR A 298 -6.01 -21.10 2.24
C TYR A 298 -4.47 -21.17 2.29
N GLU A 299 -3.90 -21.94 3.22
CA GLU A 299 -2.46 -22.19 3.25
C GLU A 299 -2.13 -23.47 2.48
N ARG A 300 -1.32 -23.35 1.42
CA ARG A 300 -0.87 -24.49 0.60
C ARG A 300 0.36 -25.19 1.18
N LEU A 301 1.09 -24.49 2.05
CA LEU A 301 2.34 -24.91 2.65
C LEU A 301 2.16 -25.14 4.16
N PRO A 302 2.78 -26.18 4.74
CA PRO A 302 2.67 -26.49 6.16
C PRO A 302 3.57 -25.58 7.01
N TRP A 303 3.27 -24.28 7.01
CA TRP A 303 4.01 -23.30 7.80
C TRP A 303 3.84 -23.59 9.30
N GLN A 304 4.97 -23.65 10.00
CA GLN A 304 4.98 -23.74 11.46
C GLN A 304 5.38 -22.39 12.05
N LYS A 305 4.81 -22.06 13.21
CA LYS A 305 5.19 -20.83 13.93
C LYS A 305 6.65 -20.90 14.34
N TYR A 306 7.41 -19.85 14.03
CA TYR A 306 8.79 -19.76 14.48
C TYR A 306 8.89 -19.67 16.00
N THR A 307 9.74 -20.52 16.57
CA THR A 307 10.31 -20.36 17.91
C THR A 307 11.80 -20.69 17.84
N PRO A 308 12.64 -20.14 18.74
CA PRO A 308 14.06 -20.51 18.79
C PRO A 308 14.28 -22.02 18.98
N ALA A 309 13.38 -22.68 19.74
CA ALA A 309 13.37 -24.12 19.90
C ALA A 309 13.09 -24.84 18.57
N ALA A 310 12.03 -24.46 17.85
CA ALA A 310 11.68 -25.09 16.56
C ALA A 310 12.79 -24.95 15.50
N LEU A 311 13.49 -23.81 15.46
CA LEU A 311 14.66 -23.64 14.59
C LEU A 311 15.80 -24.60 14.98
N THR A 312 16.11 -24.67 16.28
CA THR A 312 17.17 -25.54 16.80
C THR A 312 16.86 -27.02 16.57
N ASP A 313 15.61 -27.43 16.80
CA ASP A 313 15.15 -28.80 16.59
C ASP A 313 15.24 -29.21 15.11
N ALA A 314 14.83 -28.31 14.20
CA ALA A 314 14.94 -28.57 12.76
C ALA A 314 16.40 -28.67 12.30
N GLN A 315 17.29 -27.84 12.85
CA GLN A 315 18.73 -27.90 12.56
C GLN A 315 19.37 -29.18 13.12
N HIS A 316 19.05 -29.58 14.36
CA HIS A 316 19.53 -30.84 14.94
C HIS A 316 19.01 -32.07 14.18
N ALA A 317 17.79 -31.99 13.63
CA ALA A 317 17.24 -33.03 12.77
C ALA A 317 17.84 -33.06 11.35
N GLY A 318 18.85 -32.21 11.06
CA GLY A 318 19.52 -32.14 9.77
C GLY A 318 18.59 -31.74 8.63
N LYS A 319 17.62 -30.86 8.91
CA LYS A 319 16.65 -30.38 7.92
C LYS A 319 17.12 -29.07 7.28
N VAL A 320 16.75 -28.87 6.03
CA VAL A 320 16.80 -27.54 5.41
C VAL A 320 15.72 -26.69 6.06
N VAL A 321 16.07 -25.51 6.55
CA VAL A 321 15.11 -24.61 7.22
C VAL A 321 14.89 -23.38 6.36
N VAL A 322 13.63 -23.10 6.02
CA VAL A 322 13.22 -21.88 5.33
C VAL A 322 12.49 -21.00 6.33
N LEU A 323 13.07 -19.84 6.63
CA LEU A 323 12.46 -18.80 7.46
C LEU A 323 11.83 -17.75 6.56
N ASP A 324 10.52 -17.54 6.72
CA ASP A 324 9.80 -16.43 6.08
C ASP A 324 9.43 -15.39 7.14
N PHE A 325 10.02 -14.20 7.05
CA PHE A 325 9.72 -13.07 7.92
C PHE A 325 8.58 -12.25 7.34
N THR A 326 7.47 -12.24 8.04
CA THR A 326 6.20 -11.66 7.56
C THR A 326 5.47 -10.89 8.67
N ALA A 327 4.41 -10.19 8.29
CA ALA A 327 3.47 -9.59 9.22
C ALA A 327 2.07 -9.45 8.58
N GLU A 328 1.03 -9.44 9.40
CA GLU A 328 -0.36 -9.27 8.96
C GLU A 328 -0.66 -7.88 8.39
N TRP A 329 0.08 -6.86 8.82
CA TRP A 329 -0.03 -5.50 8.25
C TRP A 329 0.79 -5.34 6.96
N CYS A 330 1.69 -6.28 6.64
CA CYS A 330 2.60 -6.21 5.50
C CYS A 330 1.97 -6.81 4.23
N ILE A 331 1.34 -5.96 3.40
CA ILE A 331 0.70 -6.40 2.15
C ILE A 331 1.68 -7.03 1.15
N ASN A 332 2.93 -6.55 1.12
CA ASN A 332 3.96 -7.09 0.24
C ASN A 332 4.36 -8.49 0.66
N CYS A 333 4.45 -8.75 1.97
CA CYS A 333 4.77 -10.08 2.50
C CYS A 333 3.70 -11.09 2.07
N LYS A 334 2.41 -10.76 2.26
CA LYS A 334 1.30 -11.60 1.78
C LYS A 334 1.32 -11.79 0.25
N THR A 335 1.74 -10.77 -0.50
CA THR A 335 1.90 -10.88 -1.96
C THR A 335 3.00 -11.86 -2.32
N TYR A 336 4.17 -11.80 -1.66
CA TYR A 336 5.28 -12.71 -1.90
C TYR A 336 4.94 -14.15 -1.49
N GLU A 337 4.28 -14.34 -0.34
CA GLU A 337 3.76 -15.63 0.11
C GLU A 337 2.90 -16.28 -0.97
N LYS A 338 1.91 -15.55 -1.52
CA LYS A 338 0.96 -16.11 -2.50
C LYS A 338 1.49 -16.21 -3.92
N THR A 339 2.31 -15.26 -4.37
CA THR A 339 2.74 -15.21 -5.79
C THR A 339 4.07 -15.91 -6.05
N ILE A 340 4.90 -16.08 -5.01
CA ILE A 340 6.22 -16.70 -5.09
C ILE A 340 6.24 -18.01 -4.30
N LEU A 341 6.05 -17.97 -2.98
CA LEU A 341 6.24 -19.17 -2.13
C LEU A 341 5.20 -20.25 -2.40
N GLU A 342 3.92 -19.87 -2.58
CA GLU A 342 2.82 -20.81 -2.89
C GLU A 342 2.61 -21.07 -4.39
N SER A 343 3.49 -20.57 -5.26
CA SER A 343 3.47 -20.89 -6.68
C SER A 343 3.67 -22.40 -6.90
N ASP A 344 3.11 -22.95 -7.97
CA ASP A 344 3.12 -24.41 -8.21
C ASP A 344 4.54 -24.99 -8.13
N GLU A 345 5.51 -24.36 -8.81
CA GLU A 345 6.90 -24.82 -8.86
C GLU A 345 7.63 -24.74 -7.51
N VAL A 346 7.45 -23.64 -6.79
CA VAL A 346 8.13 -23.42 -5.49
C VAL A 346 7.50 -24.31 -4.41
N SER A 347 6.17 -24.46 -4.44
CA SER A 347 5.44 -25.26 -3.46
C SER A 347 5.82 -26.74 -3.48
N VAL A 348 6.20 -27.27 -4.65
CA VAL A 348 6.72 -28.65 -4.78
C VAL A 348 8.04 -28.79 -4.02
N VAL A 349 8.97 -27.85 -4.21
CA VAL A 349 10.29 -27.87 -3.58
C VAL A 349 10.20 -27.65 -2.07
N LEU A 350 9.34 -26.73 -1.64
CA LEU A 350 9.15 -26.42 -0.22
C LEU A 350 8.41 -27.52 0.55
N ASN A 351 7.64 -28.38 -0.13
CA ASN A 351 6.99 -29.56 0.45
C ASN A 351 7.87 -30.83 0.39
N GLU A 352 9.10 -30.76 -0.14
CA GLU A 352 9.96 -31.94 -0.19
C GLU A 352 10.30 -32.46 1.21
N PRO A 353 10.39 -33.79 1.39
CA PRO A 353 10.82 -34.35 2.66
C PRO A 353 12.23 -33.87 3.00
N GLY A 354 12.40 -33.31 4.19
CA GLY A 354 13.70 -32.74 4.60
C GLY A 354 13.71 -31.21 4.65
N VAL A 355 12.67 -30.54 4.17
CA VAL A 355 12.48 -29.08 4.29
C VAL A 355 11.50 -28.78 5.43
N VAL A 356 11.86 -27.84 6.30
CA VAL A 356 11.01 -27.32 7.37
C VAL A 356 10.77 -25.83 7.12
N LEU A 357 9.49 -25.44 7.14
CA LEU A 357 9.05 -24.09 6.88
C LEU A 357 8.65 -23.42 8.21
N LEU A 358 9.38 -22.39 8.61
CA LEU A 358 9.08 -21.61 9.82
C LEU A 358 8.68 -20.19 9.45
N LYS A 359 7.48 -19.79 9.87
CA LYS A 359 6.94 -18.45 9.67
C LYS A 359 7.30 -17.57 10.86
N VAL A 360 8.15 -16.57 10.62
CA VAL A 360 8.57 -15.56 11.60
C VAL A 360 7.61 -14.38 11.49
N ASP A 361 6.45 -14.50 12.13
CA ASP A 361 5.46 -13.42 12.17
C ASP A 361 5.84 -12.37 13.21
N ILE A 362 6.22 -11.17 12.75
CA ILE A 362 6.56 -10.02 13.61
C ILE A 362 5.36 -9.08 13.86
N THR A 363 4.14 -9.57 13.66
CA THR A 363 2.92 -8.85 14.04
C THR A 363 2.81 -8.77 15.56
N GLY A 364 2.70 -7.56 16.10
CA GLY A 364 2.54 -7.37 17.54
C GLY A 364 3.80 -7.69 18.35
N LYS A 365 3.63 -8.38 19.49
CA LYS A 365 4.68 -8.60 20.49
C LYS A 365 5.44 -9.92 20.32
N ASN A 366 5.88 -10.26 19.10
CA ASN A 366 6.75 -11.42 18.91
C ASN A 366 8.23 -11.04 19.10
N GLU A 367 8.67 -10.97 20.36
CA GLU A 367 10.06 -10.60 20.71
C GLU A 367 11.09 -11.56 20.12
N ALA A 368 10.78 -12.87 20.07
CA ALA A 368 11.70 -13.85 19.50
C ALA A 368 11.89 -13.67 17.99
N GLY A 369 10.82 -13.35 17.25
CA GLY A 369 10.89 -13.04 15.83
C GLY A 369 11.64 -11.74 15.55
N ALA A 370 11.37 -10.68 16.32
CA ALA A 370 12.06 -9.40 16.21
C ALA A 370 13.56 -9.51 16.54
N ALA A 371 13.91 -10.26 17.60
CA ALA A 371 15.29 -10.55 17.95
C ALA A 371 16.01 -11.32 16.84
N LYS A 372 15.34 -12.30 16.21
CA LYS A 372 15.92 -13.04 15.10
C LYS A 372 16.15 -12.18 13.86
N LEU A 373 15.23 -11.26 13.56
CA LEU A 373 15.39 -10.31 12.45
C LEU A 373 16.58 -9.38 12.70
N ALA A 374 16.72 -8.87 13.93
CA ALA A 374 17.86 -8.05 14.34
C ALA A 374 19.20 -8.80 14.31
N GLU A 375 19.23 -10.07 14.73
CA GLU A 375 20.41 -10.94 14.65
C GLU A 375 20.92 -11.06 13.21
N LEU A 376 20.01 -11.06 12.24
CA LEU A 376 20.35 -11.12 10.81
C LEU A 376 20.83 -9.78 10.23
N ASN A 377 20.85 -8.71 11.04
CA ASN A 377 21.11 -7.31 10.64
C ASN A 377 20.08 -6.75 9.65
N TYR A 378 18.82 -7.18 9.78
CA TYR A 378 17.69 -6.68 9.00
C TYR A 378 16.73 -5.89 9.88
N VAL A 379 16.08 -4.89 9.26
CA VAL A 379 15.06 -4.05 9.91
C VAL A 379 13.76 -4.01 9.11
N THR A 380 13.69 -4.69 7.96
CA THR A 380 12.56 -4.66 7.03
C THR A 380 12.06 -6.06 6.71
N ILE A 381 10.80 -6.13 6.28
CA ILE A 381 10.13 -7.33 5.78
C ILE A 381 9.43 -7.00 4.46
N PRO A 382 9.23 -7.96 3.53
CA PRO A 382 9.52 -9.39 3.66
C PRO A 382 11.02 -9.71 3.68
N LEU A 383 11.42 -10.78 4.36
CA LEU A 383 12.77 -11.34 4.31
C LEU A 383 12.65 -12.87 4.26
N LEU A 384 13.33 -13.51 3.31
CA LEU A 384 13.42 -14.95 3.25
C LEU A 384 14.86 -15.39 3.55
N VAL A 385 15.01 -16.37 4.44
CA VAL A 385 16.29 -16.97 4.77
C VAL A 385 16.21 -18.48 4.60
N VAL A 386 17.22 -19.06 3.96
CA VAL A 386 17.34 -20.52 3.79
C VAL A 386 18.62 -21.00 4.45
N TYR A 387 18.50 -21.94 5.39
CA TYR A 387 19.60 -22.62 6.05
C TYR A 387 19.74 -24.06 5.52
N ALA A 388 20.99 -24.48 5.30
CA ALA A 388 21.34 -25.86 5.03
C ALA A 388 21.25 -26.73 6.30
N PRO A 389 21.24 -28.09 6.18
CA PRO A 389 21.17 -29.02 7.31
C PRO A 389 22.25 -28.83 8.39
N ASN A 390 23.40 -28.29 8.03
CA ASN A 390 24.51 -27.97 8.93
C ASN A 390 24.37 -26.61 9.62
N GLY A 391 23.25 -25.90 9.42
CA GLY A 391 22.99 -24.57 9.96
C GLY A 391 23.62 -23.40 9.17
N THR A 392 24.30 -23.65 8.05
CA THR A 392 24.88 -22.55 7.26
C THR A 392 23.80 -21.81 6.46
N GLU A 393 23.83 -20.47 6.50
CA GLU A 393 22.97 -19.61 5.68
C GLU A 393 23.35 -19.74 4.20
N VAL A 394 22.41 -20.20 3.37
CA VAL A 394 22.60 -20.41 1.93
C VAL A 394 22.04 -19.25 1.11
N PHE A 395 20.97 -18.63 1.61
CA PHE A 395 20.27 -17.55 0.95
C PHE A 395 19.63 -16.62 1.97
N LYS A 396 19.66 -15.32 1.66
CA LYS A 396 19.02 -14.26 2.42
C LYS A 396 18.69 -13.09 1.50
N SER A 397 17.42 -12.72 1.38
CA SER A 397 17.00 -11.58 0.55
C SER A 397 15.64 -11.02 0.95
N GLU A 398 15.50 -9.69 0.85
CA GLU A 398 14.22 -8.96 0.99
C GLU A 398 13.42 -8.92 -0.32
N ALA A 399 14.09 -9.16 -1.45
CA ALA A 399 13.49 -9.25 -2.77
C ALA A 399 13.97 -10.53 -3.44
N TYR A 400 13.10 -11.53 -3.48
CA TYR A 400 13.38 -12.85 -4.02
C TYR A 400 12.40 -13.23 -5.13
N THR A 401 12.88 -14.00 -6.09
CA THR A 401 12.11 -14.54 -7.21
C THR A 401 11.89 -16.04 -7.02
N ARG A 402 10.92 -16.62 -7.73
CA ARG A 402 10.64 -18.07 -7.69
C ARG A 402 11.88 -18.92 -7.90
N GLN A 403 12.67 -18.58 -8.92
CA GLN A 403 13.89 -19.31 -9.25
C GLN A 403 14.94 -19.23 -8.14
N GLN A 404 15.15 -18.05 -7.55
CA GLN A 404 16.09 -17.89 -6.44
C GLN A 404 15.71 -18.74 -5.22
N VAL A 405 14.42 -18.88 -4.93
CA VAL A 405 13.94 -19.74 -3.82
C VAL A 405 14.22 -21.22 -4.13
N ILE A 406 13.90 -21.67 -5.34
CA ILE A 406 14.15 -23.05 -5.79
C ILE A 406 15.64 -23.36 -5.72
N ASP A 407 16.49 -22.50 -6.29
CA ASP A 407 17.93 -22.68 -6.34
C ASP A 407 18.54 -22.67 -4.93
N ALA A 408 18.06 -21.80 -4.04
CA ALA A 408 18.50 -21.74 -2.66
C ALA A 408 18.20 -23.02 -1.90
N VAL A 409 16.98 -23.56 -2.03
CA VAL A 409 16.57 -24.79 -1.34
C VAL A 409 17.30 -26.00 -1.90
N ARG A 410 17.46 -26.11 -3.23
CA ARG A 410 18.22 -27.21 -3.85
C ARG A 410 19.68 -27.19 -3.42
N LYS A 411 20.32 -26.02 -3.47
CA LYS A 411 21.68 -25.82 -2.98
C LYS A 411 21.81 -26.20 -1.51
N ALA A 412 20.82 -25.88 -0.68
CA ALA A 412 20.80 -26.26 0.73
C ALA A 412 20.64 -27.78 0.94
N GLN A 413 19.92 -28.48 0.05
CA GLN A 413 19.83 -29.94 0.03
C GLN A 413 21.08 -30.63 -0.57
N GLY A 414 22.01 -29.88 -1.16
CA GLY A 414 23.16 -30.43 -1.88
C GLY A 414 22.84 -30.99 -3.26
N LYS A 415 21.73 -30.54 -3.89
CA LYS A 415 21.34 -30.80 -5.28
C LYS A 415 21.64 -29.56 -6.13
#